data_AF-A0A4Q3AK77-F1
#
_entry.id   AF-A0A4Q3AK77-F1
#
_cell.length_a   1.000
_cell.length_b   1.000
_cell.length_c   1.000
_cell.angle_alpha   90.00
_cell.angle_beta   90.00
_cell.angle_gamma   90.00
#
_symmetry.space_group_name_H-M   'P 1'
#
loop_
_entity.id
_entity.type
_entity.pdbx_description
1 polymer ?
#
loop_
_entity_poly.entity_id
_entity_poly.type
_entity_poly.pdbx_seq_one_letter_code
_entity_poly.pdbx_strand_id
1 'polypeptide(L)'
;SAISNAPRHTITSSLSWTPELNSTGLSAIFYVDSRMTSDYNTGSDLFAEKAQDGYVLVNGRIGIRGPDQRWAVELWAQNLLDTDYQQVAFSTPFQGAGSLSQVQSFGAPSYATANSLFSSFLAEPRTYGMTLRTKF
;
A
#
# COMPACT_ATOMS: atom_id res chain seq x y z
N SER A 1 23.69 -2.55 1.98
CA SER A 1 23.09 -2.28 3.31
C SER A 1 21.59 -2.24 3.13
N ALA A 2 20.85 -3.09 3.83
CA ALA A 2 19.39 -3.05 3.87
C ALA A 2 18.98 -2.31 5.15
N ILE A 3 18.07 -1.34 5.04
CA ILE A 3 17.52 -0.59 6.17
C ILE A 3 16.03 -0.94 6.25
N SER A 4 15.53 -1.14 7.47
CA SER A 4 14.12 -1.46 7.70
C SER A 4 13.24 -0.33 7.17
N ASN A 5 12.12 -0.72 6.56
CA ASN A 5 11.11 0.18 6.00
C ASN A 5 11.67 1.19 4.96
N ALA A 6 12.75 0.83 4.28
CA ALA A 6 13.44 1.66 3.30
C ALA A 6 13.50 0.95 1.93
N PRO A 7 12.40 0.96 1.15
CA PRO A 7 12.42 0.43 -0.21
C PRO A 7 13.41 1.20 -1.08
N ARG A 8 14.15 0.47 -1.91
CA ARG A 8 15.16 1.06 -2.82
C ARG A 8 14.53 2.00 -3.84
N HIS A 9 13.35 1.64 -4.34
CA HIS A 9 12.62 2.43 -5.31
C HIS A 9 11.17 2.61 -4.89
N THR A 10 10.69 3.84 -4.99
CA THR A 10 9.28 4.18 -4.89
C THR A 10 8.95 5.08 -6.07
N ILE A 11 7.99 4.66 -6.89
CA ILE A 11 7.55 5.41 -8.07
C ILE A 11 6.07 5.69 -7.92
N THR A 12 5.68 6.95 -8.08
CA THR A 12 4.28 7.37 -8.09
C THR A 12 3.96 7.99 -9.43
N SER A 13 2.81 7.63 -10.01
CA SER A 13 2.34 8.14 -11.29
C SER A 13 0.86 8.44 -11.19
N SER A 14 0.39 9.49 -11.86
CA SER A 14 -1.02 9.88 -11.82
C SER A 14 -1.46 10.50 -13.15
N LEU A 15 -2.70 10.26 -13.52
CA LEU A 15 -3.37 10.89 -14.65
C LEU A 15 -4.70 11.47 -14.18
N SER A 16 -5.00 12.69 -14.63
CA SER A 16 -6.27 13.38 -14.39
C SER A 16 -6.77 14.00 -15.67
N TRP A 17 -8.04 13.77 -15.98
CA TRP A 17 -8.73 14.36 -17.12
C TRP A 17 -10.10 14.88 -16.71
N THR A 18 -10.39 16.12 -17.08
CA THR A 18 -11.64 16.81 -16.71
C THR A 18 -12.32 17.39 -17.94
N PRO A 19 -12.94 16.54 -18.79
CA PRO A 19 -13.60 17.03 -19.99
C PRO A 19 -14.88 17.77 -19.65
N GLU A 20 -15.18 18.80 -20.44
CA GLU A 20 -16.52 19.37 -20.53
C GLU A 20 -17.45 18.33 -21.16
N LEU A 21 -18.61 18.12 -20.56
CA LEU A 21 -19.61 17.17 -21.04
C LEU A 21 -20.65 17.84 -21.94
N ASN A 22 -20.86 19.15 -21.78
CA ASN A 22 -21.81 19.93 -22.56
C ASN A 22 -21.51 21.44 -22.46
N SER A 23 -22.29 22.25 -23.18
CA SER A 23 -22.23 23.71 -23.12
C SER A 23 -22.91 24.33 -21.89
N THR A 24 -23.51 23.52 -21.00
CA THR A 24 -24.22 24.02 -19.81
C THR A 24 -23.30 24.15 -18.59
N GLY A 25 -21.99 23.91 -18.74
CA GLY A 25 -21.01 23.99 -17.65
C GLY A 25 -20.85 22.69 -16.85
N LEU A 26 -21.37 21.57 -17.36
CA LEU A 26 -21.15 20.25 -16.77
C LEU A 26 -19.77 19.72 -17.17
N SER A 27 -19.01 19.17 -16.21
CA SER A 27 -17.73 18.50 -16.48
C SER A 27 -17.66 17.13 -15.81
N ALA A 28 -16.88 16.23 -16.39
CA ALA A 28 -16.51 14.98 -15.73
C ALA A 28 -15.15 15.12 -15.03
N ILE A 29 -14.83 14.17 -14.17
CA ILE A 29 -13.48 13.87 -13.74
C ILE A 29 -13.21 12.39 -13.95
N PHE A 30 -12.05 12.10 -14.54
CA PHE A 30 -11.43 10.78 -14.58
C PHE A 30 -10.05 10.93 -13.96
N TYR A 31 -9.78 10.16 -12.91
CA TYR A 31 -8.52 10.19 -12.21
C TYR A 31 -8.07 8.76 -11.90
N VAL A 32 -6.79 8.50 -12.11
CA VAL A 32 -6.14 7.25 -11.71
C VAL A 32 -4.73 7.57 -11.21
N ASP A 33 -4.31 6.90 -10.16
CA ASP A 33 -2.91 6.92 -9.72
C ASP A 33 -2.40 5.50 -9.47
N SER A 34 -1.08 5.37 -9.51
CA SER A 34 -0.37 4.19 -9.08
C SER A 34 0.83 4.55 -8.20
N ARG A 35 1.10 3.68 -7.24
CA ARG A 35 2.29 3.72 -6.40
C ARG A 35 2.96 2.36 -6.41
N MET A 36 4.13 2.28 -7.02
CA MET A 36 5.01 1.11 -6.96
C MET A 36 6.02 1.29 -5.83
N THR A 37 6.19 0.25 -5.02
CA THR A 37 7.22 0.15 -3.99
C THR A 37 8.04 -1.11 -4.27
N SER A 38 9.36 -0.99 -4.35
CA SER A 38 10.23 -2.17 -4.49
C SER A 38 10.22 -3.03 -3.23
N ASP A 39 10.77 -4.23 -3.32
CA ASP A 39 11.03 -5.09 -2.17
C ASP A 39 11.79 -4.35 -1.05
N TYR A 40 11.46 -4.69 0.20
CA TYR A 40 12.11 -4.15 1.40
C TYR A 40 11.87 -5.04 2.62
N ASN A 41 12.63 -4.81 3.68
CA ASN A 41 12.39 -5.48 4.96
C ASN A 41 11.52 -4.59 5.86
N THR A 42 10.46 -5.15 6.44
CA THR A 42 9.54 -4.41 7.31
C THR A 42 9.97 -4.42 8.79
N GLY A 43 10.89 -5.30 9.17
CA GLY A 43 11.38 -5.49 10.54
C GLY A 43 12.76 -4.88 10.79
N SER A 44 12.94 -4.31 11.97
CA SER A 44 14.20 -3.67 12.39
C SER A 44 15.36 -4.64 12.59
N ASP A 45 15.09 -5.92 12.87
CA ASP A 45 16.09 -6.99 12.98
C ASP A 45 16.53 -7.56 11.62
N LEU A 46 15.90 -7.09 10.53
CA LEU A 46 16.22 -7.46 9.15
C LEU A 46 16.15 -8.97 8.88
N PHE A 47 15.33 -9.70 9.64
CA PHE A 47 15.11 -11.12 9.41
C PHE A 47 14.46 -11.35 8.05
N ALA A 48 14.93 -12.39 7.34
CA ALA A 48 14.44 -12.74 6.01
C ALA A 48 12.93 -13.02 6.01
N GLU A 49 12.41 -13.52 7.12
CA GLU A 49 10.98 -13.81 7.36
C GLU A 49 10.10 -12.55 7.35
N LYS A 50 10.70 -11.35 7.44
CA LYS A 50 10.01 -10.06 7.45
C LYS A 50 10.22 -9.26 6.17
N ALA A 51 10.78 -9.90 5.14
CA ALA A 51 10.88 -9.34 3.80
C ALA A 51 9.47 -9.24 3.20
N GLN A 52 9.18 -8.07 2.64
CA GLN A 52 7.98 -7.78 1.88
C GLN A 52 8.38 -7.63 0.41
N ASP A 53 7.73 -8.41 -0.45
CA ASP A 53 7.89 -8.31 -1.89
C ASP A 53 7.41 -6.94 -2.40
N GLY A 54 8.01 -6.49 -3.49
CA GLY A 54 7.58 -5.26 -4.15
C GLY A 54 6.12 -5.35 -4.60
N TYR A 55 5.41 -4.25 -4.48
CA TYR A 55 3.98 -4.19 -4.76
C TYR A 55 3.60 -2.89 -5.49
N VAL A 56 2.45 -2.91 -6.15
CA VAL A 56 1.87 -1.75 -6.83
C VAL A 56 0.46 -1.56 -6.34
N LEU A 57 0.17 -0.36 -5.83
CA LEU A 57 -1.19 0.06 -5.53
C LEU A 57 -1.71 0.91 -6.68
N VAL A 58 -2.96 0.70 -7.07
CA VAL A 58 -3.65 1.51 -8.08
C VAL A 58 -4.93 2.05 -7.46
N ASN A 59 -5.16 3.36 -7.57
CA ASN A 59 -6.37 4.01 -7.08
C ASN A 59 -7.06 4.73 -8.23
N GLY A 60 -8.38 4.90 -8.12
CA GLY A 60 -9.18 5.51 -9.17
C GLY A 60 -10.33 6.36 -8.64
N ARG A 61 -10.72 7.34 -9.45
CA ARG A 61 -11.87 8.20 -9.19
C ARG A 61 -12.53 8.62 -10.50
N ILE A 62 -13.86 8.57 -10.51
CA ILE A 62 -14.70 9.06 -11.61
C ILE A 62 -15.84 9.90 -11.04
N GLY A 63 -16.23 10.97 -11.71
CA GLY A 63 -17.34 11.78 -11.23
C GLY A 63 -17.84 12.82 -12.21
N ILE A 64 -18.88 13.53 -11.80
CA ILE A 64 -19.53 14.60 -12.53
C ILE A 64 -19.62 15.84 -11.63
N ARG A 65 -19.39 17.01 -12.22
CA ARG A 65 -19.42 18.31 -11.55
C ARG A 65 -20.41 19.21 -12.25
N GLY A 66 -21.29 19.81 -11.45
CA GLY A 66 -22.27 20.77 -11.92
C GLY A 66 -21.68 22.14 -12.28
N PRO A 67 -22.50 23.01 -12.90
CA PRO A 67 -22.09 24.36 -13.29
C PRO A 67 -21.55 25.17 -12.11
N ASP A 68 -20.53 25.99 -12.37
CA ASP A 68 -19.78 26.77 -11.38
C ASP A 68 -19.25 25.94 -10.19
N GLN A 69 -19.12 24.62 -10.36
CA GLN A 69 -18.78 23.66 -9.29
C GLN A 69 -19.72 23.73 -8.07
N ARG A 70 -20.99 24.12 -8.27
CA ARG A 70 -22.00 24.21 -7.20
C ARG A 70 -22.29 22.86 -6.55
N TRP A 71 -22.13 21.78 -7.29
CA TRP A 71 -22.21 20.42 -6.77
C TRP A 71 -21.27 19.47 -7.50
N ALA A 72 -20.91 18.36 -6.86
CA ALA A 72 -20.16 17.28 -7.48
C ALA A 72 -20.53 15.93 -6.86
N VAL A 73 -20.57 14.89 -7.70
CA VAL A 73 -20.69 13.49 -7.27
C VAL A 73 -19.50 12.72 -7.84
N GLU A 74 -18.73 12.09 -6.96
CA GLU A 74 -17.53 11.33 -7.34
C GLU A 74 -17.57 9.94 -6.70
N LEU A 75 -17.41 8.90 -7.51
CA LEU A 75 -17.12 7.53 -7.07
C LEU A 75 -15.61 7.35 -7.03
N TRP A 76 -15.11 6.63 -6.03
CA TRP A 76 -13.69 6.36 -5.87
C TRP A 76 -13.44 4.95 -5.37
N ALA A 77 -12.25 4.45 -5.66
CA ALA A 77 -11.75 3.19 -5.14
C ALA A 77 -10.25 3.30 -4.86
N GLN A 78 -9.83 2.67 -3.77
CA GLN A 78 -8.44 2.52 -3.35
C GLN A 78 -8.06 1.04 -3.43
N ASN A 79 -6.82 0.75 -3.84
CA ASN A 79 -6.32 -0.59 -4.08
C ASN A 79 -7.21 -1.38 -5.08
N LEU A 80 -7.41 -0.80 -6.28
CA LEU A 80 -8.23 -1.36 -7.37
C LEU A 80 -7.79 -2.76 -7.81
N LEU A 81 -6.52 -3.13 -7.60
CA LEU A 81 -6.00 -4.46 -7.92
C LEU A 81 -6.17 -5.47 -6.79
N ASP A 82 -6.68 -5.04 -5.62
CA ASP A 82 -6.77 -5.86 -4.40
C ASP A 82 -5.44 -6.53 -4.05
N THR A 83 -4.38 -5.72 -4.06
CA THR A 83 -3.03 -6.17 -3.75
C THR A 83 -2.88 -6.33 -2.24
N ASP A 84 -2.58 -7.54 -1.81
CA ASP A 84 -2.23 -7.84 -0.43
C ASP A 84 -0.75 -7.53 -0.18
N TYR A 85 -0.48 -6.74 0.86
CA TYR A 85 0.87 -6.51 1.34
C TYR A 85 0.88 -6.32 2.86
N GLN A 86 2.04 -6.54 3.46
CA GLN A 86 2.27 -6.33 4.88
C GLN A 86 2.74 -4.89 5.11
N GLN A 87 2.09 -4.19 6.04
CA GLN A 87 2.56 -2.89 6.49
C GLN A 87 3.82 -3.05 7.35
N VAL A 88 3.74 -3.97 8.32
CA VAL A 88 4.81 -4.27 9.28
C VAL A 88 4.73 -5.73 9.68
N ALA A 89 5.84 -6.46 9.58
CA ALA A 89 6.02 -7.76 10.22
C ALA A 89 6.90 -7.64 11.48
N PHE A 90 6.58 -8.44 12.49
CA PHE A 90 7.25 -8.42 13.79
C PHE A 90 7.39 -9.83 14.37
N SER A 91 8.36 -10.01 15.25
CA SER A 91 8.55 -11.27 15.96
C SER A 91 7.48 -11.38 17.04
N THR A 92 6.80 -12.52 17.11
CA THR A 92 5.76 -12.76 18.12
C THR A 92 6.45 -12.94 19.47
N PRO A 93 6.19 -12.08 20.48
CA PRO A 93 6.92 -12.12 21.73
C PRO A 93 6.81 -13.47 22.44
N PHE A 94 7.96 -13.99 22.89
CA PHE A 94 8.06 -15.24 23.67
C PHE A 94 7.60 -16.52 22.95
N GLN A 95 7.38 -16.49 21.63
CA GLN A 95 6.93 -17.65 20.86
C GLN A 95 8.06 -18.18 19.96
N GLY A 96 8.73 -19.23 20.44
CA GLY A 96 9.85 -19.89 19.74
C GLY A 96 11.22 -19.26 20.01
N ALA A 97 12.23 -19.75 19.30
CA ALA A 97 13.63 -19.38 19.46
C ALA A 97 14.36 -19.35 18.10
N GLY A 98 15.10 -18.27 17.87
CA GLY A 98 15.92 -18.07 16.67
C GLY A 98 15.11 -17.80 15.39
N SER A 99 15.69 -16.99 14.49
CA SER A 99 15.25 -16.84 13.10
C SER A 99 16.18 -17.60 12.14
N LEU A 100 15.72 -17.82 10.92
CA LEU A 100 16.53 -18.37 9.83
C LEU A 100 17.79 -17.54 9.61
N SER A 101 17.67 -16.21 9.62
CA SER A 101 18.82 -15.30 9.46
C SER A 101 19.86 -15.48 10.57
N GLN A 102 19.44 -15.74 11.81
CA GLN A 102 20.35 -15.98 12.93
C GLN A 102 21.05 -17.34 12.84
N VAL A 103 20.32 -18.40 12.51
CA VAL A 103 20.90 -19.74 12.31
C VAL A 103 21.95 -19.71 11.20
N GLN A 104 21.66 -19.04 10.08
CA GLN A 104 22.58 -18.91 8.95
C GLN A 104 23.84 -18.10 9.29
N SER A 105 23.72 -17.08 10.14
CA SER A 105 24.82 -16.17 10.45
C SER A 105 25.72 -16.65 11.60
N PHE A 106 25.14 -17.33 12.59
CA PHE A 106 25.83 -17.62 13.86
C PHE A 106 25.92 -19.11 14.21
N GLY A 107 25.01 -19.95 13.72
CA GLY A 107 25.03 -21.41 13.91
C GLY A 107 24.93 -21.90 15.36
N ALA A 108 25.12 -23.21 15.53
CA ALA A 108 25.04 -23.92 16.82
C ALA A 108 26.27 -23.67 17.72
N PRO A 109 26.15 -23.76 19.06
CA PRO A 109 24.95 -24.16 19.81
C PRO A 109 23.98 -23.00 20.10
N SER A 110 24.45 -21.75 20.01
CA SER A 110 23.67 -20.57 20.41
C SER A 110 22.46 -20.30 19.52
N TYR A 111 22.52 -20.67 18.23
CA TYR A 111 21.44 -20.54 17.25
C TYR A 111 21.27 -21.86 16.49
N ALA A 112 20.85 -22.91 17.23
CA ALA A 112 20.66 -24.25 16.69
C ALA A 112 19.29 -24.48 16.01
N THR A 113 18.31 -23.61 16.26
CA THR A 113 16.93 -23.75 15.76
C THR A 113 16.41 -22.41 15.25
N ALA A 114 15.54 -22.46 14.23
CA ALA A 114 14.78 -21.32 13.73
C ALA A 114 13.28 -21.66 13.81
N ASN A 115 12.69 -21.51 15.00
CA ASN A 115 11.27 -21.79 15.22
C ASN A 115 10.52 -20.61 15.86
N SER A 116 11.09 -19.40 15.80
CA SER A 116 10.38 -18.18 16.18
C SER A 116 9.14 -17.99 15.31
N LEU A 117 8.04 -17.56 15.94
CA LEU A 117 6.82 -17.18 15.22
C LEU A 117 6.88 -15.70 14.81
N PHE A 118 6.32 -15.39 13.65
CA PHE A 118 6.22 -14.02 13.12
C PHE A 118 4.76 -13.67 12.88
N SER A 119 4.40 -12.42 13.18
CA SER A 119 3.08 -11.85 12.98
C SER A 119 3.18 -10.59 12.12
N SER A 120 2.09 -10.17 11.48
CA SER A 120 2.08 -8.98 10.63
C SER A 120 0.79 -8.16 10.75
N PHE A 121 0.93 -6.85 10.55
CA PHE A 121 -0.18 -5.96 10.26
C PHE A 121 -0.37 -5.89 8.75
N LEU A 122 -1.51 -6.37 8.26
CA LEU A 122 -1.85 -6.34 6.84
C LEU A 122 -2.36 -4.97 6.43
N ALA A 123 -2.14 -4.62 5.17
CA ALA A 123 -2.65 -3.41 4.59
C ALA A 123 -4.16 -3.45 4.36
N GLU A 124 -4.74 -2.28 4.12
CA GLU A 124 -6.16 -2.16 3.79
C GLU A 124 -6.48 -2.89 2.47
N PRO A 125 -7.59 -3.68 2.45
CA PRO A 125 -8.06 -4.32 1.24
C PRO A 125 -8.62 -3.28 0.26
N ARG A 126 -9.03 -3.74 -0.93
CA ARG A 126 -9.77 -2.89 -1.87
C ARG A 126 -10.96 -2.22 -1.17
N THR A 127 -10.96 -0.88 -1.21
CA THR A 127 -11.99 -0.05 -0.57
C THR A 127 -12.59 0.89 -1.60
N TYR A 128 -13.90 1.13 -1.54
CA TYR A 128 -14.60 2.02 -2.46
C TYR A 128 -15.59 2.92 -1.72
N GLY A 129 -15.95 4.03 -2.35
CA GLY A 129 -16.90 4.95 -1.77
C GLY A 129 -17.40 6.00 -2.74
N MET A 130 -18.23 6.89 -2.22
CA MET A 130 -18.81 8.00 -2.94
C MET A 130 -18.65 9.28 -2.14
N THR A 131 -18.41 10.38 -2.84
CA THR A 131 -18.34 11.73 -2.28
C THR A 131 -19.38 12.61 -2.97
N LEU A 132 -20.24 13.26 -2.17
CA LEU A 132 -21.11 14.35 -2.60
C LEU A 132 -20.55 15.67 -2.04
N ARG A 133 -20.43 16.69 -2.88
CA ARG A 133 -19.99 18.04 -2.49
C ARG A 133 -20.98 19.07 -2.97
N THR A 134 -21.24 20.10 -2.17
CA THR A 134 -22.04 21.27 -2.54
C THR A 134 -21.33 22.56 -2.14
N LYS A 135 -21.60 23.65 -2.86
CA LYS A 135 -21.10 25.00 -2.58
C LYS A 135 -22.27 25.98 -2.61
N PHE A 136 -22.37 26.85 -1.60
CA PHE A 136 -23.44 27.84 -1.41
C PHE A 136 -22.90 29.26 -1.54
#